data_AF-A0A9E1IN15-F1
#
_entry.id   AF-A0A9E1IN15-F1
#
_cell.length_a   1.000
_cell.length_b   1.000
_cell.length_c   1.000
_cell.angle_alpha   90.00
_cell.angle_beta   90.00
_cell.angle_gamma   90.00
#
_symmetry.space_group_name_H-M   'P 1'
#
loop_
_entity.id
_entity.type
_entity.pdbx_description
1 polymer ?
#
loop_
_entity_poly.entity_id
_entity_poly.type
_entity_poly.pdbx_seq_one_letter_code
_entity_poly.pdbx_strand_id
1 'polypeptide(L)'
;MIPREQVLVLAAQESSRLRGGLVDAGWTLTDTDCGMGTYFRDIDAIAHYADSRWIIRPAAVNSFPQVLLSPMAAHECWPGHHLQIARQPDTPWWGWANASSEGWATYAETLPHEAGIPNTDGLGYLVFHLWRAVRAVVDTGIHARGWTRSQGRAYYYDNTPLPALWVEIELAAIFAQPAMRMSHWYGLQTYRALRDETENRLGNRFDVHAYHQFLLDLGRGTLPSLRKRVAAWEPQ
;
A
#
# COMPACT_ATOMS: atom_id res chain seq x y z
N MET A 1 17.67 -16.85 -0.98
CA MET A 1 18.22 -15.48 -1.10
C MET A 1 17.90 -15.03 -2.52
N ILE A 2 17.01 -14.06 -2.72
CA ILE A 2 16.64 -13.59 -4.06
C ILE A 2 17.72 -12.57 -4.47
N PRO A 3 18.50 -12.81 -5.54
CA PRO A 3 19.56 -11.90 -5.97
C PRO A 3 19.00 -10.52 -6.33
N ARG A 4 19.81 -9.47 -6.10
CA ARG A 4 19.46 -8.05 -6.34
C ARG A 4 18.99 -7.80 -7.78
N GLU A 5 19.56 -8.51 -8.76
CA GLU A 5 19.12 -8.49 -10.15
C GLU A 5 17.69 -9.03 -10.35
N GLN A 6 17.20 -9.97 -9.55
CA GLN A 6 15.84 -10.53 -9.71
C GLN A 6 14.76 -9.57 -9.20
N VAL A 7 15.05 -8.74 -8.19
CA VAL A 7 14.10 -7.71 -7.69
C VAL A 7 13.88 -6.61 -8.73
N LEU A 8 14.94 -6.21 -9.45
CA LEU A 8 14.87 -5.23 -10.55
C LEU A 8 14.22 -5.82 -11.81
N VAL A 9 14.46 -7.11 -12.09
CA VAL A 9 13.83 -7.82 -13.21
C VAL A 9 12.33 -8.02 -12.97
N LEU A 10 11.88 -8.25 -11.74
CA LEU A 10 10.45 -8.29 -11.42
C LEU A 10 9.78 -6.94 -11.72
N ALA A 11 10.33 -5.82 -11.24
CA ALA A 11 9.80 -4.48 -11.55
C ALA A 11 9.84 -4.13 -13.06
N ALA A 12 10.85 -4.60 -13.81
CA ALA A 12 10.97 -4.38 -15.24
C ALA A 12 10.04 -5.28 -16.08
N GLN A 13 9.84 -6.54 -15.67
CA GLN A 13 8.89 -7.50 -16.28
C GLN A 13 7.43 -7.11 -16.01
N GLU A 14 7.15 -6.47 -14.87
CA GLU A 14 5.86 -5.84 -14.59
C GLU A 14 5.52 -4.75 -15.62
N SER A 15 6.50 -3.92 -15.99
CA SER A 15 6.28 -2.90 -17.03
C SER A 15 5.96 -3.50 -18.41
N SER A 16 6.41 -4.73 -18.71
CA SER A 16 6.28 -5.33 -20.05
C SER A 16 5.05 -6.25 -20.20
N ARG A 17 4.53 -6.83 -19.11
CA ARG A 17 3.26 -7.59 -19.13
C ARG A 17 2.04 -6.70 -18.94
N LEU A 18 2.12 -5.65 -18.11
CA LEU A 18 1.06 -4.64 -18.00
C LEU A 18 1.00 -3.69 -19.22
N ARG A 19 2.08 -3.64 -20.00
CA ARG A 19 2.15 -3.02 -21.34
C ARG A 19 1.10 -3.56 -22.32
N GLY A 20 0.61 -4.79 -22.12
CA GLY A 20 -0.37 -5.42 -23.00
C GLY A 20 -1.84 -5.08 -22.74
N GLY A 21 -2.16 -4.35 -21.65
CA GLY A 21 -3.56 -4.06 -21.29
C GLY A 21 -3.85 -2.64 -20.79
N LEU A 22 -2.84 -1.86 -20.39
CA LEU A 22 -3.02 -0.52 -19.81
C LEU A 22 -2.37 0.62 -20.60
N VAL A 23 -1.66 0.32 -21.69
CA VAL A 23 -0.88 1.33 -22.43
C VAL A 23 -1.41 1.45 -23.86
N ASP A 24 -2.52 2.17 -24.01
CA ASP A 24 -2.95 2.73 -25.30
C ASP A 24 -3.20 4.25 -25.17
N ALA A 25 -2.42 4.90 -24.32
CA ALA A 25 -2.49 6.34 -24.05
C ALA A 25 -1.18 7.11 -24.35
N GLY A 26 -0.23 6.51 -25.08
CA GLY A 26 0.92 7.24 -25.63
C GLY A 26 2.03 7.64 -24.65
N TRP A 27 2.22 6.92 -23.53
CA TRP A 27 3.28 7.21 -22.57
C TRP A 27 4.53 6.35 -22.81
N THR A 28 5.67 7.00 -23.08
CA THR A 28 6.99 6.38 -23.15
C THR A 28 7.55 6.19 -21.74
N LEU A 29 7.79 4.94 -21.31
CA LEU A 29 8.37 4.62 -20.01
C LEU A 29 9.87 4.96 -20.00
N THR A 30 10.25 6.07 -19.36
CA THR A 30 11.64 6.36 -18.96
C THR A 30 11.70 6.49 -17.44
N ASP A 31 12.35 5.53 -16.78
CA ASP A 31 12.75 5.45 -15.35
C ASP A 31 11.83 6.10 -14.28
N THR A 32 11.19 5.23 -13.51
CA THR A 32 10.09 5.44 -12.56
C THR A 32 10.44 6.16 -11.25
N ASP A 33 9.60 7.10 -10.86
CA ASP A 33 9.51 7.78 -9.56
C ASP A 33 8.73 6.96 -8.53
N CYS A 34 9.26 6.66 -7.33
CA CYS A 34 8.40 6.31 -6.18
C CYS A 34 9.04 6.77 -4.86
N GLY A 35 8.23 7.33 -3.95
CA GLY A 35 8.65 7.66 -2.60
C GLY A 35 8.26 6.56 -1.61
N MET A 36 9.23 5.89 -0.98
CA MET A 36 8.95 5.08 0.21
C MET A 36 8.64 6.01 1.38
N GLY A 37 7.37 6.14 1.75
CA GLY A 37 6.91 7.05 2.79
C GLY A 37 7.11 6.52 4.20
N THR A 38 7.72 7.36 5.04
CA THR A 38 7.57 7.44 6.53
C THR A 38 8.55 6.73 7.47
N TYR A 39 9.34 5.73 7.07
CA TYR A 39 10.38 5.17 7.97
C TYR A 39 11.70 5.95 7.97
N PHE A 40 11.94 6.72 6.91
CA PHE A 40 13.20 7.43 6.69
C PHE A 40 12.90 8.92 6.53
N ARG A 41 12.45 9.59 7.60
CA ARG A 41 12.42 11.06 7.63
C ARG A 41 13.76 11.59 8.09
N ASP A 42 14.61 11.93 7.13
CA ASP A 42 15.32 13.21 7.21
C ASP A 42 14.46 14.25 6.46
N ILE A 43 14.35 15.41 7.07
CA ILE A 43 13.59 16.59 6.67
C ILE A 43 14.13 17.17 5.34
N ASP A 44 13.23 17.78 4.56
CA ASP A 44 13.40 18.52 3.29
C ASP A 44 13.18 17.75 1.96
N ALA A 45 11.92 17.41 1.65
CA ALA A 45 11.43 17.28 0.26
C ALA A 45 9.89 17.28 0.21
N ILE A 46 9.28 18.47 0.27
CA ILE A 46 7.86 18.68 -0.11
C ILE A 46 7.75 19.24 -1.54
N ALA A 47 8.85 19.47 -2.25
CA ALA A 47 8.80 20.10 -3.57
C ALA A 47 9.55 19.26 -4.61
N HIS A 48 8.90 19.13 -5.78
CA HIS A 48 9.42 18.62 -7.05
C HIS A 48 9.13 17.15 -7.39
N TYR A 49 7.88 16.92 -7.80
CA TYR A 49 7.45 15.86 -8.72
C TYR A 49 8.01 16.05 -10.16
N ALA A 50 9.23 16.58 -10.33
CA ALA A 50 9.70 17.06 -11.63
C ALA A 50 10.94 16.36 -12.20
N ASP A 51 11.73 15.60 -11.41
CA ASP A 51 12.93 14.95 -11.94
C ASP A 51 13.18 13.57 -11.31
N SER A 52 12.93 12.55 -12.12
CA SER A 52 12.61 11.21 -11.69
C SER A 52 13.81 10.30 -11.41
N ARG A 53 14.25 10.16 -10.15
CA ARG A 53 15.29 9.18 -9.73
C ARG A 53 15.13 8.68 -8.29
N TRP A 54 15.31 7.36 -8.11
CA TRP A 54 15.39 6.70 -6.80
C TRP A 54 16.73 6.88 -6.10
N ILE A 55 16.70 7.16 -4.80
CA ILE A 55 17.85 6.98 -3.90
C ILE A 55 17.39 6.08 -2.74
N ILE A 56 17.61 4.77 -2.85
CA ILE A 56 17.58 3.92 -1.65
C ILE A 56 18.92 4.14 -0.95
N ARG A 57 18.92 4.82 0.20
CA ARG A 57 20.15 4.99 0.99
C ARG A 57 20.72 3.59 1.31
N PRO A 58 22.01 3.30 1.01
CA PRO A 58 22.60 1.98 1.26
C PRO A 58 22.43 1.48 2.70
N ALA A 59 22.40 2.40 3.68
CA ALA A 59 22.13 2.09 5.08
C ALA A 59 20.71 1.55 5.35
N ALA A 60 19.70 1.96 4.57
CA ALA A 60 18.32 1.47 4.67
C ALA A 60 18.18 0.05 4.11
N VAL A 61 18.88 -0.28 3.01
CA VAL A 61 18.88 -1.64 2.42
C VAL A 61 19.52 -2.66 3.37
N ASN A 62 20.60 -2.27 4.06
CA ASN A 62 21.30 -3.17 4.97
C ASN A 62 20.56 -3.40 6.29
N SER A 63 19.59 -2.55 6.63
CA SER A 63 18.78 -2.65 7.86
C SER A 63 17.35 -3.14 7.62
N PHE A 64 16.90 -3.19 6.37
CA PHE A 64 15.57 -3.66 5.99
C PHE A 64 15.62 -5.13 5.55
N PRO A 65 14.82 -6.03 6.16
CA PRO A 65 14.81 -7.43 5.74
C PRO A 65 14.39 -7.54 4.27
N GLN A 66 15.26 -8.11 3.42
CA GLN A 66 15.04 -8.22 1.97
C GLN A 66 13.71 -8.89 1.62
N VAL A 67 13.25 -9.81 2.47
CA VAL A 67 11.97 -10.50 2.31
C VAL A 67 10.78 -9.54 2.27
N LEU A 68 10.87 -8.36 2.89
CA LEU A 68 9.80 -7.35 2.94
C LEU A 68 9.82 -6.38 1.75
N LEU A 69 10.83 -6.45 0.88
CA LEU A 69 10.97 -5.51 -0.24
C LEU A 69 9.86 -5.64 -1.28
N SER A 70 9.41 -6.88 -1.55
CA SER A 70 8.35 -7.12 -2.53
C SER A 70 7.01 -6.48 -2.12
N PRO A 71 6.43 -6.77 -0.93
CA PRO A 71 5.19 -6.12 -0.51
C PRO A 71 5.36 -4.60 -0.34
N MET A 72 6.53 -4.13 0.11
CA MET A 72 6.81 -2.70 0.19
C MET A 72 6.80 -2.02 -1.19
N ALA A 73 7.41 -2.63 -2.21
CA ALA A 73 7.39 -2.10 -3.57
C ALA A 73 5.97 -2.02 -4.13
N ALA A 74 5.16 -3.05 -3.89
CA ALA A 74 3.75 -3.03 -4.29
C ALA A 74 2.96 -1.93 -3.58
N HIS A 75 3.23 -1.69 -2.30
CA HIS A 75 2.59 -0.65 -1.48
C HIS A 75 2.95 0.77 -1.95
N GLU A 76 4.24 1.07 -2.14
CA GLU A 76 4.71 2.44 -2.38
C GLU A 76 4.72 2.81 -3.86
N CYS A 77 4.95 1.84 -4.75
CA CYS A 77 5.03 2.05 -6.19
C CYS A 77 3.78 1.55 -6.91
N TRP A 78 3.93 0.38 -7.51
CA TRP A 78 3.05 -0.18 -8.50
C TRP A 78 2.61 -1.54 -7.96
N PRO A 79 1.30 -1.77 -7.79
CA PRO A 79 0.19 -0.88 -8.18
C PRO A 79 -0.26 0.12 -7.10
N GLY A 80 0.49 0.32 -6.01
CA GLY A 80 0.09 1.09 -4.83
C GLY A 80 0.10 2.62 -4.94
N HIS A 81 0.73 3.30 -3.98
CA HIS A 81 0.63 4.76 -3.79
C HIS A 81 1.02 5.55 -5.03
N HIS A 82 2.14 5.24 -5.68
CA HIS A 82 2.59 5.97 -6.87
C HIS A 82 1.51 5.98 -7.96
N LEU A 83 0.95 4.82 -8.29
CA LEU A 83 -0.08 4.71 -9.31
C LEU A 83 -1.36 5.46 -8.93
N GLN A 84 -1.81 5.34 -7.67
CA GLN A 84 -3.01 6.04 -7.21
C GLN A 84 -2.83 7.56 -7.22
N ILE A 85 -1.65 8.03 -6.84
CA ILE A 85 -1.30 9.46 -6.87
C ILE A 85 -1.25 9.97 -8.31
N ALA A 86 -0.58 9.22 -9.21
CA ALA A 86 -0.44 9.59 -10.61
C ALA A 86 -1.79 9.67 -11.33
N ARG A 87 -2.78 8.88 -10.90
CA ARG A 87 -4.15 8.88 -11.45
C ARG A 87 -5.15 9.73 -10.66
N GLN A 88 -4.69 10.50 -9.66
CA GLN A 88 -5.57 11.36 -8.89
C GLN A 88 -6.25 12.39 -9.81
N PRO A 89 -7.59 12.43 -9.89
CA PRO A 89 -8.29 13.43 -10.68
C PRO A 89 -8.11 14.82 -10.08
N ASP A 90 -8.06 15.84 -10.95
CA ASP A 90 -7.98 17.26 -10.58
C ASP A 90 -9.30 17.74 -9.96
N THR A 91 -9.51 17.35 -8.72
CA THR A 91 -10.71 17.61 -7.92
C THR A 91 -10.29 18.16 -6.57
N PRO A 92 -10.97 19.19 -6.03
CA PRO A 92 -10.65 19.73 -4.72
C PRO A 92 -10.80 18.64 -3.64
N TRP A 93 -9.67 18.20 -3.08
CA TRP A 93 -9.63 17.23 -2.00
C TRP A 93 -9.33 17.95 -0.68
N TRP A 94 -10.29 17.88 0.23
CA TRP A 94 -10.15 18.38 1.58
C TRP A 94 -9.49 17.27 2.38
N GLY A 95 -8.20 17.43 2.68
CA GLY A 95 -7.30 16.40 3.19
C GLY A 95 -7.85 15.49 4.28
N TRP A 96 -7.15 14.35 4.45
CA TRP A 96 -7.46 13.22 5.34
C TRP A 96 -8.22 12.05 4.70
N ALA A 97 -7.77 11.60 3.52
CA ALA A 97 -8.17 10.34 2.90
C ALA A 97 -7.25 9.16 3.28
N ASN A 98 -6.63 9.17 4.49
CA ASN A 98 -5.60 8.19 4.87
C ASN A 98 -6.09 6.75 4.74
N ALA A 99 -7.32 6.45 5.18
CA ALA A 99 -7.88 5.11 5.04
C ALA A 99 -8.14 4.70 3.58
N SER A 100 -8.36 5.66 2.67
CA SER A 100 -8.50 5.38 1.24
C SER A 100 -7.14 5.18 0.56
N SER A 101 -6.14 5.99 0.92
CA SER A 101 -4.79 5.92 0.35
C SER A 101 -4.04 4.70 0.88
N GLU A 102 -3.90 4.58 2.20
CA GLU A 102 -3.26 3.44 2.85
C GLU A 102 -4.04 2.16 2.63
N GLY A 103 -5.38 2.24 2.52
CA GLY A 103 -6.23 1.11 2.18
C GLY A 103 -5.94 0.57 0.78
N TRP A 104 -5.84 1.45 -0.22
CA TRP A 104 -5.48 1.06 -1.58
C TRP A 104 -4.08 0.46 -1.62
N ALA A 105 -3.10 1.14 -1.05
CA ALA A 105 -1.72 0.67 -1.05
C ALA A 105 -1.58 -0.68 -0.34
N THR A 106 -2.29 -0.89 0.78
CA THR A 106 -2.30 -2.18 1.48
C THR A 106 -3.06 -3.26 0.69
N TYR A 107 -4.13 -2.91 -0.03
CA TYR A 107 -4.82 -3.82 -0.94
C TYR A 107 -3.91 -4.21 -2.13
N ALA A 108 -3.19 -3.25 -2.68
CA ALA A 108 -2.22 -3.40 -3.76
C ALA A 108 -1.08 -4.36 -3.42
N GLU A 109 -0.72 -4.54 -2.14
CA GLU A 109 0.25 -5.55 -1.69
C GLU A 109 -0.14 -6.98 -2.12
N THR A 110 -1.44 -7.25 -2.33
CA THR A 110 -1.95 -8.57 -2.73
C THR A 110 -1.92 -8.82 -4.24
N LEU A 111 -2.00 -7.76 -5.04
CA LEU A 111 -2.20 -7.84 -6.49
C LEU A 111 -1.05 -8.53 -7.24
N PRO A 112 0.23 -8.35 -6.85
CA PRO A 112 1.32 -9.09 -7.46
C PRO A 112 1.15 -10.61 -7.41
N HIS A 113 0.68 -11.12 -6.27
CA HIS A 113 0.41 -12.55 -6.10
C HIS A 113 -0.77 -13.01 -6.96
N GLU A 114 -1.86 -12.25 -6.95
CA GLU A 114 -3.04 -12.55 -7.78
C GLU A 114 -2.72 -12.55 -9.28
N ALA A 115 -1.78 -11.71 -9.72
CA ALA A 115 -1.28 -11.67 -11.08
C ALA A 115 -0.31 -12.82 -11.43
N GLY A 116 -0.01 -13.72 -10.47
CA GLY A 116 0.87 -14.87 -10.68
C GLY A 116 2.36 -14.54 -10.67
N ILE A 117 2.77 -13.42 -10.06
CA ILE A 117 4.18 -13.04 -9.96
C ILE A 117 4.87 -13.92 -8.92
N PRO A 118 5.96 -14.63 -9.26
CA PRO A 118 6.64 -15.52 -8.33
C PRO A 118 7.21 -14.79 -7.09
N ASN A 119 7.20 -15.48 -5.94
CA ASN A 119 7.80 -15.03 -4.68
C ASN A 119 7.15 -13.80 -4.04
N THR A 120 5.88 -13.51 -4.35
CA THR A 120 5.13 -12.36 -3.82
C THR A 120 4.19 -12.70 -2.67
N ASP A 121 3.93 -13.98 -2.43
CA ASP A 121 3.07 -14.53 -1.37
C ASP A 121 3.84 -15.19 -0.22
N GLY A 122 5.17 -15.07 -0.23
CA GLY A 122 6.03 -15.67 0.77
C GLY A 122 5.96 -15.01 2.15
N LEU A 123 6.87 -15.44 3.02
CA LEU A 123 6.99 -14.94 4.40
C LEU A 123 6.95 -13.40 4.52
N GLY A 124 7.50 -12.69 3.53
CA GLY A 124 7.54 -11.23 3.54
C GLY A 124 6.17 -10.59 3.51
N TYR A 125 5.29 -11.07 2.63
CA TYR A 125 3.91 -10.61 2.54
C TYR A 125 3.15 -10.93 3.84
N LEU A 126 3.32 -12.13 4.39
CA LEU A 126 2.69 -12.53 5.65
C LEU A 126 3.13 -11.63 6.82
N VAL A 127 4.43 -11.33 6.92
CA VAL A 127 4.97 -10.42 7.95
C VAL A 127 4.42 -9.00 7.77
N PHE A 128 4.32 -8.50 6.53
CA PHE A 128 3.72 -7.20 6.25
C PHE A 128 2.25 -7.14 6.64
N HIS A 129 1.48 -8.17 6.25
CA HIS A 129 0.06 -8.25 6.58
C HIS A 129 -0.18 -8.32 8.09
N LEU A 130 0.60 -9.15 8.80
CA LEU A 130 0.58 -9.27 10.26
C LEU A 130 0.92 -7.93 10.92
N TRP A 131 1.90 -7.20 10.37
CA TRP A 131 2.25 -5.87 10.85
C TRP A 131 1.10 -4.87 10.74
N ARG A 132 0.36 -4.85 9.62
CA ARG A 132 -0.83 -3.98 9.48
C ARG A 132 -1.93 -4.35 10.47
N ALA A 133 -2.13 -5.64 10.74
CA ALA A 133 -3.09 -6.11 11.73
C ALA A 133 -2.70 -5.68 13.15
N VAL A 134 -1.44 -5.89 13.53
CA VAL A 134 -0.91 -5.52 14.85
C VAL A 134 -0.98 -4.01 15.07
N ARG A 135 -0.67 -3.21 14.05
CA ARG A 135 -0.87 -1.75 14.05
C ARG A 135 -2.30 -1.37 14.45
N ALA A 136 -3.30 -2.00 13.87
CA ALA A 136 -4.70 -1.69 14.18
C ALA A 136 -5.07 -2.05 15.63
N VAL A 137 -4.59 -3.19 16.13
CA VAL A 137 -4.83 -3.61 17.52
C VAL A 137 -4.13 -2.68 18.50
N VAL A 138 -2.86 -2.35 18.27
CA VAL A 138 -2.10 -1.50 19.19
C VAL A 138 -2.61 -0.06 19.19
N ASP A 139 -2.96 0.50 18.02
CA ASP A 139 -3.53 1.86 17.90
C ASP A 139 -4.86 1.98 18.66
N THR A 140 -5.79 1.04 18.44
CA THR A 140 -7.07 1.00 19.18
C THR A 140 -6.89 0.62 20.65
N GLY A 141 -5.92 -0.24 20.97
CA GLY A 141 -5.54 -0.59 22.32
C GLY A 141 -5.13 0.64 23.12
N ILE A 142 -4.23 1.46 22.57
CA ILE A 142 -3.74 2.69 23.22
C ILE A 142 -4.87 3.73 23.30
N HIS A 143 -5.47 4.08 22.17
CA HIS A 143 -6.33 5.27 22.09
C HIS A 143 -7.78 5.04 22.51
N ALA A 144 -8.29 3.81 22.44
CA ALA A 144 -9.67 3.48 22.81
C ALA A 144 -9.79 2.55 24.02
N ARG A 145 -8.74 1.77 24.35
CA ARG A 145 -8.75 0.83 25.49
C ARG A 145 -7.80 1.23 26.62
N GLY A 146 -7.08 2.35 26.50
CA GLY A 146 -6.21 2.87 27.54
C GLY A 146 -4.94 2.05 27.76
N TRP A 147 -4.47 1.30 26.76
CA TRP A 147 -3.22 0.56 26.87
C TRP A 147 -2.04 1.50 27.09
N THR A 148 -1.13 1.08 27.97
CA THR A 148 0.16 1.74 28.16
C THR A 148 1.11 1.43 27.00
N ARG A 149 2.18 2.22 26.87
CA ARG A 149 3.24 1.93 25.89
C ARG A 149 3.87 0.55 26.09
N SER A 150 3.99 0.07 27.34
CA SER A 150 4.53 -1.26 27.63
C SER A 150 3.60 -2.38 27.18
N GLN A 151 2.28 -2.22 27.33
CA GLN A 151 1.29 -3.17 26.81
C GLN A 151 1.31 -3.23 25.29
N GLY A 152 1.36 -2.07 24.61
CA GLY A 152 1.49 -2.01 23.15
C GLY A 152 2.78 -2.66 22.65
N ARG A 153 3.91 -2.45 23.36
CA ARG A 153 5.19 -3.09 23.06
C ARG A 153 5.14 -4.61 23.21
N ALA A 154 4.60 -5.09 24.32
CA ALA A 154 4.46 -6.53 24.55
C ALA A 154 3.64 -7.17 23.42
N TYR A 155 2.52 -6.55 23.05
CA TYR A 155 1.69 -7.03 21.95
C TYR A 155 2.46 -7.09 20.62
N TYR A 156 3.30 -6.09 20.31
CA TYR A 156 4.15 -6.14 19.11
C TYR A 156 5.14 -7.31 19.12
N TYR A 157 5.79 -7.59 20.25
CA TYR A 157 6.77 -8.67 20.36
C TYR A 157 6.13 -10.06 20.34
N ASP A 158 4.95 -10.19 20.94
CA ASP A 158 4.23 -11.47 20.96
C ASP A 158 3.64 -11.83 19.58
N ASN A 159 3.43 -10.82 18.71
CA ASN A 159 2.69 -10.99 17.46
C ASN A 159 3.47 -10.62 16.19
N THR A 160 4.73 -10.18 16.26
CA THR A 160 5.51 -9.86 15.06
C THR A 160 6.99 -10.21 15.22
N PRO A 161 7.69 -10.57 14.14
CA PRO A 161 9.15 -10.74 14.16
C PRO A 161 9.91 -9.42 13.97
N LEU A 162 9.29 -8.27 14.29
CA LEU A 162 9.89 -6.95 14.01
C LEU A 162 11.07 -6.66 14.96
N PRO A 163 12.14 -6.04 14.46
CA PRO A 163 13.25 -5.59 15.32
C PRO A 163 12.79 -4.59 16.39
N ALA A 164 13.41 -4.61 17.57
CA ALA A 164 13.06 -3.73 18.69
C ALA A 164 13.02 -2.23 18.32
N LEU A 165 13.99 -1.76 17.53
CA LEU A 165 14.01 -0.37 17.05
C LEU A 165 12.75 -0.01 16.24
N TRP A 166 12.27 -0.93 15.41
CA TRP A 166 11.09 -0.72 14.57
C TRP A 166 9.82 -0.65 15.42
N VAL A 167 9.72 -1.51 16.43
CA VAL A 167 8.62 -1.49 17.39
C VAL A 167 8.58 -0.15 18.15
N GLU A 168 9.74 0.39 18.57
CA GLU A 168 9.79 1.69 19.24
C GLU A 168 9.37 2.86 18.35
N ILE A 169 9.82 2.87 17.10
CA ILE A 169 9.43 3.87 16.09
C ILE A 169 7.91 3.81 15.88
N GLU A 170 7.36 2.61 15.73
CA GLU A 170 5.93 2.42 15.54
C GLU A 170 5.09 2.87 16.72
N LEU A 171 5.51 2.51 17.94
CA LEU A 171 4.82 2.97 19.13
C LEU A 171 4.88 4.50 19.25
N ALA A 172 6.03 5.12 18.97
CA ALA A 172 6.13 6.58 18.98
C ALA A 172 5.16 7.23 17.97
N ALA A 173 5.09 6.69 16.76
CA ALA A 173 4.17 7.18 15.74
C ALA A 173 2.69 6.97 16.13
N ILE A 174 2.34 5.82 16.69
CA ILE A 174 0.97 5.53 17.15
C ILE A 174 0.55 6.52 18.23
N PHE A 175 1.39 6.77 19.24
CA PHE A 175 1.07 7.75 20.28
C PHE A 175 0.94 9.18 19.73
N ALA A 176 1.73 9.54 18.72
CA ALA A 176 1.70 10.87 18.11
C ALA A 176 0.53 11.08 17.14
N GLN A 177 0.05 10.03 16.47
CA GLN A 177 -0.95 10.11 15.41
C GLN A 177 -2.07 9.07 15.62
N PRO A 178 -3.08 9.39 16.46
CA PRO A 178 -4.21 8.51 16.70
C PRO A 178 -4.93 8.12 15.40
N ALA A 179 -5.34 6.85 15.31
CA ALA A 179 -6.04 6.26 14.17
C ALA A 179 -5.28 6.20 12.83
N MET A 180 -4.06 6.75 12.74
CA MET A 180 -3.28 6.73 11.50
C MET A 180 -2.87 5.31 11.13
N ARG A 181 -2.45 4.49 12.10
CA ARG A 181 -1.96 3.13 11.81
C ARG A 181 -3.11 2.15 11.58
N MET A 182 -4.22 2.30 12.30
CA MET A 182 -5.42 1.48 12.02
C MET A 182 -6.02 1.75 10.63
N SER A 183 -5.78 2.93 10.04
CA SER A 183 -6.32 3.29 8.72
C SER A 183 -5.88 2.34 7.60
N HIS A 184 -4.69 1.72 7.72
CA HIS A 184 -4.20 0.74 6.75
C HIS A 184 -5.09 -0.51 6.76
N TRP A 185 -5.36 -1.05 7.96
CA TRP A 185 -6.19 -2.23 8.13
C TRP A 185 -7.64 -1.95 7.76
N TYR A 186 -8.23 -0.87 8.28
CA TYR A 186 -9.62 -0.52 8.00
C TYR A 186 -9.85 -0.23 6.50
N GLY A 187 -8.89 0.45 5.87
CA GLY A 187 -8.85 0.67 4.44
C GLY A 187 -8.79 -0.64 3.65
N LEU A 188 -7.84 -1.52 3.97
CA LEU A 188 -7.70 -2.84 3.35
C LEU A 188 -9.00 -3.65 3.41
N GLN A 189 -9.60 -3.77 4.60
CA GLN A 189 -10.85 -4.51 4.78
C GLN A 189 -11.99 -3.87 3.97
N THR A 190 -12.00 -2.55 3.82
CA THR A 190 -12.97 -1.85 2.99
C THR A 190 -12.79 -2.18 1.50
N TYR A 191 -11.57 -2.13 0.95
CA TYR A 191 -11.33 -2.47 -0.46
C TYR A 191 -11.62 -3.93 -0.77
N ARG A 192 -11.27 -4.86 0.13
CA ARG A 192 -11.60 -6.28 0.00
C ARG A 192 -13.11 -6.50 -0.04
N ALA A 193 -13.83 -5.98 0.96
CA ALA A 193 -15.29 -6.09 1.00
C ALA A 193 -15.95 -5.51 -0.25
N LEU A 194 -15.47 -4.35 -0.74
CA LEU A 194 -15.99 -3.75 -1.95
C LEU A 194 -15.79 -4.61 -3.20
N ARG A 195 -14.62 -5.24 -3.32
CA ARG A 195 -14.36 -6.20 -4.40
C ARG A 195 -15.28 -7.40 -4.29
N ASP A 196 -15.33 -8.05 -3.12
CA ASP A 196 -16.14 -9.24 -2.89
C ASP A 196 -17.63 -8.97 -3.17
N GLU A 197 -18.17 -7.85 -2.69
CA GLU A 197 -19.55 -7.42 -2.97
C GLU A 197 -19.79 -7.20 -4.47
N THR A 198 -18.82 -6.60 -5.17
CA THR A 198 -18.92 -6.30 -6.62
C THR A 198 -18.80 -7.56 -7.47
N GLU A 199 -17.86 -8.45 -7.14
CA GLU A 199 -17.70 -9.77 -7.76
C GLU A 199 -18.97 -10.60 -7.63
N ASN A 200 -19.54 -10.68 -6.42
CA ASN A 200 -20.78 -11.41 -6.17
C ASN A 200 -21.97 -10.82 -6.93
N ARG A 201 -22.07 -9.49 -7.01
CA ARG A 201 -23.16 -8.79 -7.69
C ARG A 201 -23.11 -8.96 -9.22
N LEU A 202 -21.91 -8.93 -9.80
CA LEU A 202 -21.73 -8.95 -11.25
C LEU A 202 -21.53 -10.36 -11.82
N GLY A 203 -21.08 -11.32 -11.00
CA GLY A 203 -20.81 -12.69 -11.42
C GLY A 203 -19.90 -12.74 -12.64
N ASN A 204 -20.33 -13.43 -13.70
CA ASN A 204 -19.56 -13.58 -14.94
C ASN A 204 -19.32 -12.25 -15.70
N ARG A 205 -20.00 -11.16 -15.33
CA ARG A 205 -19.74 -9.83 -15.91
C ARG A 205 -18.59 -9.10 -15.20
N PHE A 206 -18.12 -9.60 -14.05
CA PHE A 206 -17.05 -8.93 -13.33
C PHE A 206 -15.73 -9.00 -14.11
N ASP A 207 -15.17 -7.83 -14.40
CA ASP A 207 -13.83 -7.67 -14.93
C ASP A 207 -12.96 -6.96 -13.88
N VAL A 208 -11.98 -7.69 -13.34
CA VAL A 208 -11.07 -7.20 -12.30
C VAL A 208 -10.22 -6.02 -12.78
N HIS A 209 -9.84 -6.01 -14.05
CA HIS A 209 -9.02 -4.96 -14.64
C HIS A 209 -9.84 -3.68 -14.81
N ALA A 210 -11.04 -3.77 -15.36
CA ALA A 210 -11.96 -2.63 -15.47
C ALA A 210 -12.34 -2.08 -14.07
N TYR A 211 -12.52 -2.97 -13.08
CA TYR A 211 -12.78 -2.59 -11.70
C TYR A 211 -11.61 -1.80 -11.08
N HIS A 212 -10.38 -2.28 -11.23
CA HIS A 212 -9.20 -1.55 -10.72
C HIS A 212 -8.94 -0.24 -11.45
N GLN A 213 -9.16 -0.20 -12.76
CA GLN A 213 -9.09 1.05 -13.51
C GLN A 213 -10.09 2.08 -12.97
N PHE A 214 -11.33 1.66 -12.75
CA PHE A 214 -12.36 2.50 -12.14
C PHE A 214 -11.93 3.02 -10.77
N LEU A 215 -11.48 2.15 -9.85
CA LEU A 215 -11.01 2.57 -8.52
C LEU A 215 -9.88 3.60 -8.58
N LEU A 216 -8.96 3.46 -9.52
CA LEU A 216 -7.86 4.40 -9.71
C LEU A 216 -8.35 5.74 -10.28
N ASP A 217 -9.29 5.74 -11.23
CA ASP A 217 -9.89 6.97 -11.79
C ASP A 217 -10.78 7.71 -10.80
N LEU A 218 -11.30 7.02 -9.78
CA LEU A 218 -11.94 7.67 -8.64
C LEU A 218 -10.94 8.51 -7.83
N GLY A 219 -9.68 8.10 -7.81
CA GLY A 219 -8.64 8.64 -6.95
C GLY A 219 -8.93 8.51 -5.46
N ARG A 220 -8.19 9.25 -4.65
CA ARG A 220 -8.35 9.28 -3.19
C ARG A 220 -9.59 10.07 -2.81
N GLY A 221 -10.36 9.52 -1.88
CA GLY A 221 -11.54 10.15 -1.31
C GLY A 221 -11.91 9.58 0.05
N THR A 222 -13.10 9.89 0.54
CA THR A 222 -13.61 9.26 1.77
C THR A 222 -14.09 7.85 1.46
N LEU A 223 -13.91 6.91 2.38
CA LEU A 223 -14.41 5.54 2.21
C LEU A 223 -15.93 5.48 1.96
N PRO A 224 -16.81 6.31 2.58
CA PRO A 224 -18.22 6.35 2.22
C PRO A 224 -18.50 6.76 0.77
N SER A 225 -17.75 7.75 0.24
CA SER A 225 -17.86 8.16 -1.16
C SER A 225 -17.42 7.03 -2.10
N LEU A 226 -16.31 6.38 -1.77
CA LEU A 226 -15.81 5.21 -2.50
C LEU A 226 -16.87 4.09 -2.55
N ARG A 227 -17.43 3.71 -1.39
CA ARG A 227 -18.49 2.69 -1.30
C ARG A 227 -19.69 3.02 -2.18
N LYS A 228 -20.18 4.27 -2.11
CA LYS A 228 -21.30 4.74 -2.93
C LYS A 228 -21.00 4.62 -4.43
N ARG A 229 -19.80 4.99 -4.85
CA ARG A 229 -19.40 4.97 -6.27
C ARG A 229 -19.21 3.54 -6.79
N VAL A 230 -18.58 2.66 -6.02
CA VAL A 230 -18.42 1.23 -6.36
C VAL A 230 -19.77 0.51 -6.46
N ALA A 231 -20.70 0.79 -5.55
CA ALA A 231 -22.04 0.21 -5.59
C ALA A 231 -22.82 0.56 -6.88
N ALA A 232 -22.49 1.70 -7.52
CA ALA A 232 -23.09 2.17 -8.76
C ALA A 232 -22.29 1.81 -10.03
N TRP A 233 -21.14 1.14 -9.88
CA TRP A 233 -20.28 0.79 -11.01
C TRP A 233 -20.81 -0.44 -11.76
N GLU A 234 -20.77 -0.37 -13.08
CA GLU A 234 -21.02 -1.47 -14.01
C GLU A 234 -19.87 -1.55 -15.01
N PRO A 235 -19.46 -2.77 -15.41
CA PRO A 235 -18.52 -2.96 -16.51
C PRO A 235 -19.15 -2.42 -17.81
N GLN A 236 -18.32 -1.82 -18.67
CA GLN A 236 -18.76 -1.32 -19.99
C GLN A 236 -19.00 -2.47 -20.98
#